data_AF-A0A820H2C8-F1
#
_entry.id   AF-A0A820H2C8-F1
#
_cell.length_a   1.000
_cell.length_b   1.000
_cell.length_c   1.000
_cell.angle_alpha   90.00
_cell.angle_beta   90.00
_cell.angle_gamma   90.00
#
_symmetry.space_group_name_H-M   'P 1'
#
loop_
_entity.id
_entity.type
_entity.pdbx_description
1 polymer ?
#
loop_
_entity_poly.entity_id
_entity_poly.type
_entity_poly.pdbx_seq_one_letter_code
_entity_poly.pdbx_strand_id
1 'polypeptide(L)'
;MAIGESLNERRQNRLPNEVSDNKEDIQLIWLNGNMNDSDDSLLTQTMLIELNSAAQFYSDFDRCLDLIKSIKDELIFLIVSGAFAQQLLLQSHHHRSLVAIFIFSADDQYYKPLMQEYNKIIGIFTDQHDLLESIKEKMNL
;
A
#
# COMPACT_ATOMS: atom_id res chain seq x y z
N MET A 1 -25.12 -53.08 -20.05
CA MET A 1 -24.98 -51.87 -20.89
C MET A 1 -24.61 -50.74 -19.93
N ALA A 2 -23.41 -50.20 -20.08
CA ALA A 2 -22.82 -49.19 -19.18
C ALA A 2 -22.94 -47.81 -19.80
N ILE A 3 -23.41 -46.82 -19.02
CA ILE A 3 -23.27 -45.36 -19.17
C ILE A 3 -23.92 -44.73 -17.93
N GLY A 4 -23.32 -43.86 -17.11
CA GLY A 4 -21.98 -43.32 -17.02
C GLY A 4 -21.83 -42.64 -15.65
N GLU A 5 -20.61 -42.55 -15.13
CA GLU A 5 -20.28 -41.76 -13.94
C GLU A 5 -20.42 -40.25 -14.25
N SER A 6 -20.94 -39.45 -13.30
CA SER A 6 -20.83 -37.98 -13.35
C SER A 6 -20.87 -37.35 -11.95
N LEU A 7 -19.71 -37.35 -11.29
CA LEU A 7 -19.01 -36.19 -10.70
C LEU A 7 -19.83 -34.96 -10.22
N ASN A 8 -20.87 -35.10 -9.39
CA ASN A 8 -21.43 -33.90 -8.73
C ASN A 8 -21.79 -34.03 -7.24
N GLU A 9 -21.46 -35.15 -6.59
CA GLU A 9 -21.66 -35.38 -5.15
C GLU A 9 -20.57 -34.76 -4.24
N ARG A 10 -19.81 -33.75 -4.70
CA ARG A 10 -18.72 -33.12 -3.90
C ARG A 10 -18.85 -31.60 -3.68
N ARG A 11 -20.04 -31.01 -3.83
CA ARG A 11 -20.26 -29.58 -3.55
C ARG A 11 -21.18 -29.27 -2.36
N GLN A 12 -21.37 -30.22 -1.45
CA GLN A 12 -21.93 -29.95 -0.12
C GLN A 12 -20.91 -30.40 0.92
N ASN A 13 -20.07 -29.44 1.34
CA ASN A 13 -19.33 -29.36 2.62
C ASN A 13 -18.18 -28.35 2.46
N ARG A 14 -18.51 -27.05 2.40
CA ARG A 14 -17.57 -26.00 2.80
C ARG A 14 -18.14 -25.34 4.05
N LEU A 15 -17.40 -25.48 5.15
CA LEU A 15 -17.72 -24.96 6.47
C LEU A 15 -17.87 -23.43 6.41
N PRO A 16 -18.88 -22.83 7.05
CA PRO A 16 -18.93 -21.40 7.28
C PRO A 16 -18.26 -21.11 8.63
N ASN A 17 -16.93 -21.03 8.69
CA ASN A 17 -16.26 -20.46 9.85
C ASN A 17 -14.82 -20.03 9.58
N GLU A 18 -14.64 -18.95 8.83
CA GLU A 18 -13.62 -17.96 9.18
C GLU A 18 -14.38 -16.64 9.22
N VAL A 19 -14.93 -16.35 10.41
CA VAL A 19 -15.31 -14.98 10.76
C VAL A 19 -14.04 -14.18 10.51
N SER A 20 -14.10 -13.30 9.53
CA SER A 20 -13.02 -12.40 9.15
C SER A 20 -12.44 -11.84 10.43
N ASP A 21 -11.19 -12.17 10.72
CA ASP A 21 -10.36 -11.35 11.58
C ASP A 21 -10.64 -9.90 11.17
N ASN A 22 -10.94 -9.02 12.13
CA ASN A 22 -11.22 -7.62 11.87
C ASN A 22 -9.94 -6.95 11.34
N LYS A 23 -9.55 -7.31 10.12
CA LYS A 23 -8.55 -6.65 9.32
C LYS A 23 -9.24 -5.38 8.89
N GLU A 24 -8.94 -4.30 9.58
CA GLU A 24 -9.21 -2.96 9.07
C GLU A 24 -8.80 -2.97 7.58
N ASP A 25 -9.68 -2.55 6.67
CA ASP A 25 -9.37 -2.65 5.23
C ASP A 25 -8.17 -1.74 4.95
N ILE A 26 -7.05 -2.32 4.52
CA ILE A 26 -5.81 -1.59 4.25
C ILE A 26 -5.78 -1.19 2.78
N GLN A 27 -5.87 0.11 2.55
CA GLN A 27 -5.65 0.77 1.28
C GLN A 27 -4.15 1.06 1.11
N LEU A 28 -3.48 0.21 0.32
CA LEU A 28 -2.08 0.40 -0.06
C LEU A 28 -2.00 1.31 -1.28
N ILE A 29 -1.43 2.50 -1.11
CA ILE A 29 -1.36 3.53 -2.15
C ILE A 29 0.09 3.85 -2.46
N TRP A 30 0.47 3.88 -3.72
CA TRP A 30 1.76 4.40 -4.18
C TRP A 30 1.57 5.67 -5.00
N LEU A 31 2.21 6.76 -4.56
CA LEU A 31 2.27 8.04 -5.26
C LEU A 31 3.68 8.28 -5.81
N ASN A 32 3.82 8.22 -7.14
CA ASN A 32 5.09 8.40 -7.82
C ASN A 32 4.89 9.04 -9.21
N GLY A 33 5.59 10.13 -9.50
CA GLY A 33 5.45 10.85 -10.78
C GLY A 33 5.99 10.08 -11.98
N ASN A 34 6.91 9.14 -11.75
CA ASN A 34 7.69 8.45 -12.80
C ASN A 34 7.47 6.93 -12.76
N MET A 35 6.21 6.49 -12.72
CA MET A 35 5.85 5.06 -12.55
C MET A 35 6.30 4.15 -13.70
N ASN A 36 6.45 4.66 -14.92
CA ASN A 36 6.79 3.85 -16.09
C ASN A 36 8.12 4.25 -16.74
N ASP A 37 8.99 4.90 -15.97
CA ASP A 37 10.17 5.58 -16.47
C ASP A 37 11.48 4.82 -16.18
N SER A 38 11.41 3.73 -15.41
CA SER A 38 12.60 2.97 -14.97
C SER A 38 12.25 1.54 -14.60
N ASP A 39 13.21 0.62 -14.76
CA ASP A 39 13.09 -0.77 -14.30
C ASP A 39 12.78 -0.86 -12.80
N ASP A 40 13.36 0.02 -11.99
CA ASP A 40 13.05 0.14 -10.55
C ASP A 40 11.58 0.43 -10.28
N SER A 41 10.95 1.32 -11.06
CA SER A 41 9.54 1.66 -10.91
C SER A 41 8.63 0.50 -11.31
N LEU A 42 9.02 -0.29 -12.33
CA LEU A 42 8.30 -1.49 -12.73
C LEU A 42 8.41 -2.59 -11.68
N LEU A 43 9.62 -2.83 -11.17
CA LEU A 43 9.88 -3.79 -10.10
C LEU A 43 9.07 -3.44 -8.84
N THR A 44 9.06 -2.16 -8.46
CA THR A 44 8.30 -1.67 -7.31
C THR A 44 6.80 -1.94 -7.48
N GLN A 45 6.23 -1.71 -8.67
CA GLN A 45 4.82 -2.04 -8.94
C GLN A 45 4.56 -3.53 -8.80
N THR A 46 5.38 -4.37 -9.42
CA THR A 46 5.23 -5.82 -9.33
C THR A 46 5.24 -6.29 -7.86
N MET A 47 6.21 -5.83 -7.08
CA MET A 47 6.32 -6.19 -5.66
C MET A 47 5.11 -5.72 -4.83
N LEU A 48 4.59 -4.52 -5.10
CA LEU A 48 3.42 -3.99 -4.40
C LEU A 48 2.14 -4.75 -4.78
N ILE A 49 1.98 -5.15 -6.04
CA ILE A 49 0.85 -5.99 -6.50
C ILE A 49 0.92 -7.39 -5.88
N GLU A 50 2.12 -7.99 -5.81
CA GLU A 50 2.32 -9.29 -5.16
C GLU A 50 2.03 -9.22 -3.65
N LEU A 51 2.34 -8.09 -3.01
CA LEU A 51 2.05 -7.84 -1.60
C LEU A 51 0.55 -7.62 -1.35
N ASN A 52 -0.08 -6.78 -2.16
CA ASN A 52 -1.48 -6.45 -2.08
C ASN A 52 -2.05 -6.25 -3.49
N SER A 53 -2.85 -7.20 -3.95
CA SER A 53 -3.44 -7.16 -5.30
C SER A 53 -4.40 -5.99 -5.53
N ALA A 54 -4.85 -5.33 -4.46
CA ALA A 54 -5.67 -4.12 -4.50
C ALA A 54 -4.85 -2.82 -4.37
N ALA A 55 -3.52 -2.90 -4.44
CA ALA A 55 -2.65 -1.72 -4.41
C ALA A 55 -3.05 -0.72 -5.50
N GLN A 56 -3.11 0.56 -5.11
CA GLN A 56 -3.50 1.65 -5.98
C GLN A 56 -2.29 2.51 -6.37
N PHE A 57 -2.28 2.97 -7.62
CA PHE A 57 -1.13 3.64 -8.24
C PHE A 57 -1.53 5.00 -8.79
N TYR A 58 -0.88 6.05 -8.31
CA TYR A 58 -1.10 7.43 -8.72
C TYR A 58 0.18 8.13 -9.15
N SER A 59 0.19 8.69 -10.36
CA SER A 59 1.22 9.65 -10.80
C SER A 59 0.80 11.10 -10.62
N ASP A 60 -0.50 11.34 -10.49
CA ASP A 60 -1.08 12.66 -10.26
C ASP A 60 -1.28 12.92 -8.77
N PHE A 61 -0.66 13.98 -8.27
CA PHE A 61 -0.71 14.35 -6.87
C PHE A 61 -2.12 14.69 -6.40
N ASP A 62 -2.86 15.48 -7.18
CA ASP A 62 -4.15 16.03 -6.77
C ASP A 62 -5.19 14.92 -6.65
N ARG A 63 -5.24 14.01 -7.63
CA ARG A 63 -6.08 12.80 -7.59
C ARG A 63 -5.77 11.89 -6.41
N CYS A 64 -4.49 11.68 -6.12
CA CYS A 64 -4.09 10.88 -4.96
C CYS A 64 -4.55 11.53 -3.65
N LEU A 65 -4.38 12.84 -3.53
CA LEU A 65 -4.78 13.58 -2.35
C LEU A 65 -6.31 13.60 -2.16
N ASP A 66 -7.08 13.76 -3.24
CA ASP A 66 -8.54 13.67 -3.19
C ASP A 66 -9.02 12.29 -2.73
N LEU A 67 -8.38 11.21 -3.21
CA LEU A 67 -8.65 9.86 -2.72
C LEU A 67 -8.39 9.77 -1.21
N ILE A 68 -7.19 10.19 -0.77
CA ILE A 68 -6.81 10.12 0.65
C ILE A 68 -7.84 10.86 1.51
N LYS A 69 -8.29 12.05 1.08
CA LYS A 69 -9.30 12.84 1.81
C LYS A 69 -10.69 12.19 1.82
N SER A 70 -11.01 11.37 0.81
CA SER A 70 -12.30 10.69 0.65
C SER A 70 -12.46 9.47 1.56
N ILE A 71 -11.36 8.76 1.82
CA ILE A 71 -11.32 7.57 2.69
C ILE A 71 -11.58 7.98 4.15
N LYS A 72 -12.37 7.18 4.89
CA LYS A 72 -12.77 7.51 6.27
C LYS A 72 -12.67 6.34 7.25
N ASP A 73 -13.04 5.15 6.80
CA ASP A 73 -13.24 3.98 7.66
C ASP A 73 -12.19 2.88 7.42
N GLU A 74 -11.22 3.16 6.54
CA GLU A 74 -10.16 2.25 6.12
C GLU A 74 -8.80 2.79 6.59
N LEU A 75 -7.77 1.95 6.62
CA LEU A 75 -6.40 2.35 6.92
C LEU A 75 -5.64 2.60 5.63
N ILE A 76 -4.93 3.72 5.56
CA ILE A 76 -4.13 4.10 4.42
C ILE A 76 -2.66 3.89 4.74
N PHE A 77 -2.03 3.05 3.93
CA PHE A 77 -0.60 2.84 3.88
C PHE A 77 -0.09 3.50 2.61
N LEU A 78 0.65 4.59 2.76
CA LEU A 78 1.05 5.43 1.64
C LEU A 78 2.54 5.34 1.40
N ILE A 79 2.92 4.80 0.25
CA ILE A 79 4.26 4.95 -0.31
C ILE A 79 4.28 6.22 -1.15
N VAL A 80 5.22 7.12 -0.90
CA VAL A 80 5.33 8.39 -1.63
C VAL A 80 6.77 8.60 -2.11
N SER A 81 6.93 9.04 -3.36
CA SER A 81 8.24 9.46 -3.84
C SER A 81 8.71 10.70 -3.09
N GLY A 82 10.02 10.82 -2.87
CA GLY A 82 10.58 11.99 -2.18
C GLY A 82 10.09 13.34 -2.73
N ALA A 83 9.96 13.45 -4.06
CA ALA A 83 9.50 14.66 -4.75
C ALA A 83 8.10 15.14 -4.29
N PHE A 84 7.23 14.24 -3.84
CA PHE A 84 5.89 14.58 -3.35
C PHE A 84 5.76 14.57 -1.83
N ALA A 85 6.73 14.02 -1.10
CA ALA A 85 6.63 13.76 0.33
C ALA A 85 6.29 15.02 1.14
N GLN A 86 7.04 16.11 0.96
CA GLN A 86 6.84 17.34 1.73
C GLN A 86 5.47 17.95 1.48
N GLN A 87 5.06 18.08 0.21
CA GLN A 87 3.77 18.66 -0.16
C GLN A 87 2.60 17.82 0.37
N LEU A 88 2.71 16.49 0.25
CA LEU A 88 1.72 15.55 0.74
C LEU A 88 1.55 15.68 2.26
N LEU A 89 2.64 15.62 3.02
CA LEU A 89 2.62 15.69 4.48
C LEU A 89 1.93 16.97 4.97
N LEU A 90 2.26 18.12 4.39
CA LEU A 90 1.63 19.40 4.74
C LEU A 90 0.10 19.35 4.60
N GLN A 91 -0.43 18.62 3.61
CA GLN A 91 -1.85 18.58 3.32
C GLN A 91 -2.62 17.43 3.96
N SER A 92 -1.97 16.31 4.29
CA SER A 92 -2.65 15.08 4.70
C SER A 92 -2.26 14.53 6.06
N HIS A 93 -1.24 15.07 6.76
CA HIS A 93 -0.74 14.48 8.01
C HIS A 93 -1.81 14.37 9.11
N HIS A 94 -2.79 15.28 9.16
CA HIS A 94 -3.89 15.23 10.13
C HIS A 94 -4.98 14.20 9.79
N HIS A 95 -4.95 13.61 8.60
CA HIS A 95 -5.97 12.67 8.15
C HIS A 95 -5.89 11.36 8.95
N ARG A 96 -6.99 10.97 9.62
CA ARG A 96 -6.97 9.87 10.60
C ARG A 96 -6.68 8.51 9.98
N SER A 97 -7.23 8.23 8.80
CA SER A 97 -6.98 6.98 8.08
C SER A 97 -5.56 6.87 7.57
N LEU A 98 -4.84 7.99 7.39
CA LEU A 98 -3.43 7.95 7.02
C LEU A 98 -2.59 7.58 8.24
N VAL A 99 -2.26 6.30 8.37
CA VAL A 99 -1.60 5.75 9.56
C VAL A 99 -0.13 5.40 9.34
N ALA A 100 0.26 5.13 8.09
CA ALA A 100 1.64 4.80 7.74
C ALA A 100 2.07 5.50 6.45
N ILE A 101 3.23 6.17 6.49
CA ILE A 101 3.85 6.82 5.34
C ILE A 101 5.26 6.26 5.15
N PHE A 102 5.54 5.76 3.96
CA PHE A 102 6.84 5.25 3.55
C PHE A 102 7.39 6.17 2.46
N ILE A 103 8.52 6.83 2.70
CA ILE A 103 9.14 7.69 1.70
C ILE A 103 10.11 6.83 0.88
N PHE A 104 9.88 6.70 -0.41
CA PHE A 104 10.79 5.98 -1.32
C PHE A 104 11.56 6.99 -2.18
N SER A 105 12.87 7.12 -1.94
CA SER A 105 13.70 8.09 -2.65
C SER A 105 15.16 7.68 -2.62
N ALA A 106 15.87 7.94 -3.73
CA ALA A 106 17.32 7.72 -3.80
C ALA A 106 18.13 8.68 -2.91
N ASP A 107 17.55 9.80 -2.48
CA ASP A 107 18.18 10.76 -1.58
C ASP A 107 17.50 10.71 -0.20
N ASP A 108 18.10 10.03 0.77
CA ASP A 108 17.51 9.88 2.10
C ASP A 108 17.71 11.11 3.00
N GLN A 109 18.77 11.88 2.74
CA GLN A 109 19.22 12.94 3.65
C GLN A 109 18.28 14.12 3.69
N TYR A 110 17.67 14.49 2.55
CA TYR A 110 16.76 15.62 2.48
C TYR A 110 15.50 15.42 3.34
N TYR A 111 15.05 14.17 3.54
CA TYR A 111 13.76 13.88 4.21
C TYR A 111 13.90 13.52 5.69
N LYS A 112 15.11 13.30 6.21
CA LYS A 112 15.34 13.02 7.64
C LYS A 112 14.69 14.02 8.61
N PRO A 113 14.71 15.35 8.36
CA PRO A 113 14.03 16.31 9.23
C PRO A 113 12.51 16.06 9.32
N LEU A 114 11.88 15.58 8.24
CA LEU A 114 10.44 15.30 8.21
C LEU A 114 10.07 14.19 9.19
N MET A 115 10.93 13.20 9.41
CA MET A 115 10.69 12.14 10.39
C MET A 115 10.59 12.66 11.82
N GLN A 116 11.22 13.79 12.14
CA GLN A 116 11.08 14.42 13.46
C GLN A 116 9.79 15.22 13.60
N GLU A 117 9.26 15.74 12.49
CA GLU A 117 8.04 16.55 12.45
C GLU A 117 6.77 15.70 12.34
N TYR A 118 6.81 14.59 11.59
CA TYR A 118 5.65 13.77 11.27
C TYR A 118 5.81 12.34 11.81
N ASN A 119 5.09 12.02 12.89
CA ASN A 119 5.14 10.72 13.55
C ASN A 119 4.55 9.54 12.75
N LYS A 120 3.85 9.82 11.65
CA LYS A 120 3.29 8.81 10.74
C LYS A 120 4.28 8.29 9.71
N ILE A 121 5.45 8.94 9.59
CA ILE A 121 6.51 8.46 8.73
C ILE A 121 7.16 7.25 9.39
N ILE A 122 7.07 6.10 8.73
CA ILE A 122 7.66 4.85 9.20
C ILE A 122 9.15 4.81 8.88
N GLY A 123 9.52 5.28 7.69
CA GLY A 123 10.90 5.30 7.25
C GLY A 123 11.08 5.97 5.90
N ILE A 124 12.36 6.17 5.57
CA ILE A 124 12.84 6.60 4.26
C ILE A 124 13.65 5.45 3.69
N PHE A 125 13.33 5.04 2.47
CA PHE A 125 13.84 3.83 1.84
C PHE A 125 14.45 4.18 0.50
N THR A 126 15.65 3.65 0.26
CA THR A 126 16.38 3.76 -1.01
C THR A 126 16.35 2.46 -1.80
N ASP A 127 15.88 1.36 -1.18
CA ASP A 127 15.84 0.01 -1.75
C ASP A 127 14.46 -0.62 -1.52
N GLN A 128 14.00 -1.39 -2.50
CA GLN A 128 12.67 -1.99 -2.52
C GLN A 128 12.51 -3.13 -1.50
N HIS A 129 13.58 -3.85 -1.16
CA HIS A 129 13.56 -4.91 -0.17
C HIS A 129 13.23 -4.34 1.20
N ASP A 130 13.99 -3.34 1.66
CA ASP A 130 13.76 -2.69 2.95
C ASP A 130 12.37 -2.05 3.02
N LEU A 131 11.92 -1.41 1.92
CA LEU A 131 10.57 -0.89 1.81
C LEU A 131 9.52 -2.00 1.98
N LEU A 132 9.66 -3.11 1.27
CA LEU A 132 8.71 -4.21 1.28
C LEU A 132 8.65 -4.88 2.65
N GLU A 133 9.79 -5.13 3.28
CA GLU A 133 9.86 -5.67 4.64
C GLU A 133 9.15 -4.75 5.63
N SER A 134 9.42 -3.44 5.57
CA SER A 134 8.79 -2.49 6.46
C SER A 134 7.27 -2.42 6.28
N ILE A 135 6.77 -2.48 5.04
CA ILE A 135 5.32 -2.54 4.78
C ILE A 135 4.73 -3.83 5.36
N LYS A 136 5.36 -4.99 5.11
CA LYS A 136 4.90 -6.28 5.64
C LYS A 136 4.86 -6.29 7.16
N GLU A 137 5.90 -5.78 7.81
CA GLU A 137 5.92 -5.66 9.27
C GLU A 137 4.74 -4.80 9.73
N LYS A 138 4.51 -3.64 9.10
CA LYS A 138 3.38 -2.77 9.46
C LYS A 138 2.00 -3.36 9.20
N MET A 139 1.84 -4.22 8.18
CA MET A 139 0.56 -4.88 7.88
C MET A 139 0.28 -6.09 8.79
N ASN A 140 1.30 -6.63 9.47
CA ASN A 140 1.16 -7.72 10.44
C ASN A 140 1.20 -7.23 11.91
N LEU A 141 1.12 -5.91 12.12
CA LEU A 141 1.07 -5.28 13.45
C LEU A 141 -0.32 -5.35 14.08
#